data_AF-A0A087NAF3-F1
#
_entry.id   AF-A0A087NAF3-F1
#
_cell.length_a   1.000
_cell.length_b   1.000
_cell.length_c   1.000
_cell.angle_alpha   90.00
_cell.angle_beta   90.00
_cell.angle_gamma   90.00
#
_symmetry.space_group_name_H-M   'P 1'
#
loop_
_entity.id
_entity.type
_entity.pdbx_description
1 polymer ?
#
loop_
_entity_poly.entity_id
_entity_poly.type
_entity_poly.pdbx_seq_one_letter_code
_entity_poly.pdbx_strand_id
1 'polypeptide(L)' 'MFTGAGEVQSYAADEDDYILIGRCTVERLGSYEAILAHFAAGDFAVPPLRLMP' A
#
# COMPACT_ATOMS: atom_id res chain seq x y z
N MET A 1 -15.28 0.86 -9.30
CA MET A 1 -15.80 0.43 -7.99
C MET A 1 -15.06 -0.82 -7.60
N PHE A 2 -14.48 -0.85 -6.39
CA PHE A 2 -13.96 -2.09 -5.83
C PHE A 2 -15.15 -3.00 -5.48
N THR A 3 -15.20 -4.20 -6.04
CA THR A 3 -16.35 -5.12 -5.92
C THR A 3 -16.17 -6.17 -4.81
N GLY A 4 -15.13 -6.07 -3.98
CA GLY A 4 -14.91 -6.97 -2.83
C GLY A 4 -14.37 -8.36 -3.17
N ALA A 5 -14.03 -8.65 -4.43
CA ALA A 5 -13.39 -9.90 -4.82
C ALA A 5 -11.85 -9.73 -4.81
N GLY A 6 -11.26 -9.79 -3.62
CA GLY A 6 -9.82 -9.69 -3.36
C GLY A 6 -9.54 -9.29 -1.91
N GLU A 7 -8.45 -9.76 -1.32
CA GLU A 7 -8.02 -9.26 -0.01
C GLU A 7 -7.71 -7.77 -0.13
N VAL A 8 -8.31 -6.95 0.73
CA VAL A 8 -7.99 -5.53 0.85
C VAL A 8 -6.57 -5.43 1.39
N GLN A 9 -5.66 -4.89 0.58
CA GLN A 9 -4.32 -4.53 1.05
C GLN A 9 -4.34 -3.12 1.61
N SER A 10 -3.89 -3.00 2.85
CA SER A 10 -3.68 -1.74 3.55
C SER A 10 -2.19 -1.54 3.79
N TYR A 11 -1.71 -0.33 3.55
CA TYR A 11 -0.34 0.07 3.82
C TYR A 11 -0.33 1.10 4.95
N ALA A 12 0.70 1.05 5.79
CA ALA A 12 0.91 2.10 6.77
C ALA A 12 1.41 3.35 6.05
N ALA A 13 0.87 4.52 6.40
CA ALA A 13 1.35 5.81 5.91
C ALA A 13 1.43 6.80 7.08
N ASP A 14 2.28 7.82 6.94
CA ASP A 14 2.29 8.97 7.85
C ASP A 14 1.33 10.08 7.40
N GLU A 15 1.41 11.23 8.06
CA GLU A 15 0.58 12.41 7.78
C GLU A 15 0.88 13.09 6.44
N ASP A 16 2.03 12.80 5.84
CA ASP A 16 2.48 13.36 4.56
C ASP A 16 2.30 12.35 3.41
N ASP A 17 1.49 11.30 3.62
CA ASP A 17 1.21 10.21 2.69
C ASP A 17 2.44 9.35 2.32
N TYR A 18 3.53 9.38 3.11
CA TYR A 18 4.65 8.47 2.87
C TYR A 18 4.32 7.07 3.35
N ILE A 19 4.52 6.08 2.47
CA ILE A 19 4.39 4.68 2.83
C ILE A 19 5.47 4.31 3.85
N LEU A 20 5.04 3.67 4.94
CA LEU A 20 5.88 3.19 6.02
C LEU A 20 5.92 1.67 6.04
N ILE A 21 7.07 1.11 6.46
CA ILE A 21 7.24 -0.32 6.65
C ILE A 21 7.92 -0.62 7.98
N GLY A 22 7.33 -1.52 8.76
CA GLY A 22 7.89 -1.97 10.03
C GLY A 22 9.05 -2.94 9.86
N ARG A 23 9.97 -2.98 10.84
CA ARG A 23 11.15 -3.87 10.83
C ARG A 23 10.80 -5.35 10.64
N CYS A 24 9.76 -5.85 11.31
CA CYS A 24 9.33 -7.24 11.15
C CYS A 24 8.92 -7.58 9.71
N THR A 25 8.35 -6.61 8.99
CA THR A 25 7.98 -6.77 7.57
C THR A 25 9.21 -6.71 6.68
N VAL A 26 10.16 -5.81 6.95
CA VAL A 26 11.45 -5.76 6.26
C VAL A 26 12.18 -7.10 6.37
N GLU A 27 12.28 -7.65 7.58
CA GLU A 27 12.90 -8.96 7.84
C GLU A 27 12.18 -10.10 7.10
N ARG A 28 10.84 -10.06 7.06
CA ARG A 28 10.03 -11.05 6.33
C ARG A 28 10.17 -10.95 4.81
N LEU A 29 10.32 -9.75 4.27
CA LEU A 29 10.54 -9.53 2.83
C LEU A 29 11.94 -9.98 2.39
N GLY A 30 12.93 -9.87 3.28
CA GLY A 30 14.22 -10.54 3.15
C GLY A 30 15.15 -10.03 2.04
N SER A 31 14.70 -9.07 1.22
CA SER A 31 15.54 -8.45 0.19
C SER A 31 15.17 -7.00 -0.06
N TYR A 32 16.18 -6.23 -0.51
CA TYR A 32 15.98 -4.82 -0.88
C TYR A 32 14.98 -4.68 -2.04
N GLU A 33 15.04 -5.56 -3.03
CA GLU A 33 14.12 -5.58 -4.16
C GLU A 33 12.67 -5.83 -3.71
N ALA A 34 12.44 -6.75 -2.76
CA ALA A 34 11.11 -7.01 -2.22
C ALA A 34 10.57 -5.83 -1.39
N ILE A 35 11.44 -5.09 -0.72
CA ILE A 35 11.08 -3.85 -0.01
C ILE A 35 10.68 -2.76 -1.03
N LEU A 36 11.42 -2.59 -2.13
CA LEU A 36 11.03 -1.66 -3.19
C LEU A 36 9.72 -2.06 -3.85
N ALA A 37 9.50 -3.35 -4.09
CA ALA A 37 8.23 -3.86 -4.62
C ALA A 37 7.06 -3.58 -3.66
N HIS A 38 7.28 -3.66 -2.34
CA HIS A 38 6.27 -3.30 -1.35
C HIS A 38 5.89 -1.81 -1.43
N PHE A 39 6.88 -0.93 -1.55
CA PHE A 39 6.63 0.50 -1.72
C PHE A 39 5.91 0.81 -3.05
N ALA A 40 6.34 0.20 -4.16
CA ALA A 40 5.70 0.38 -5.46
C ALA A 40 4.23 -0.09 -5.48
N ALA A 41 3.89 -1.11 -4.70
CA ALA A 41 2.52 -1.57 -4.55
C ALA A 41 1.66 -0.62 -3.67
N GLY A 42 2.28 0.02 -2.68
CA GLY A 42 1.64 1.02 -1.82
C GLY A 42 1.48 2.40 -2.47
N ASP A 43 2.34 2.75 -3.42
CA ASP A 43 2.28 3.99 -4.21
C ASP A 43 1.27 3.87 -5.37
N PHE A 44 0.03 3.50 -5.04
CA PHE A 44 -1.04 3.39 -6.02
C PHE A 44 -1.75 4.73 -6.21
N ALA A 45 -2.11 5.03 -7.47
CA ALA A 45 -2.90 6.21 -7.76
C ALA A 45 -4.30 6.08 -7.13
N VAL A 46 -4.59 6.92 -6.13
CA VAL A 46 -5.91 7.00 -5.51
C VAL A 46 -6.91 7.55 -6.53
N PRO A 47 -7.96 6.79 -6.89
CA PRO A 47 -8.98 7.29 -7.81
C PRO A 47 -9.70 8.49 -7.18
N PRO A 48 -10.08 9.51 -7.97
CA PRO A 48 -10.81 10.66 -7.44
C PRO A 48 -12.12 10.23 -6.79
N LEU A 49 -12.43 10.82 -5.63
CA LEU A 49 -13.69 10.59 -4.94
C LEU A 49 -14.85 11.01 -5.83
N ARG A 50 -15.72 10.06 -6.17
CA ARG A 50 -16.96 10.30 -6.90
C ARG A 50 -18.15 10.05 -5.98
N LEU A 51 -18.91 11.10 -5.70
CA LEU A 51 -20.20 10.97 -5.02
C LEU A 51 -21.22 10.45 -6.05
N MET A 52 -21.86 9.32 -5.75
CA MET A 52 -22.96 8.79 -6.56
C MET A 52 -24.28 9.33 -6.01
N PRO A 53 -25.25 9.68 -6.87
CA PRO A 53 -26.57 10.17 -6.46
C PRO A 53 -27.40 9.09 -5.77
#